data_AF-A0A6C0HR96-F1
#
_entry.id   AF-A0A6C0HR96-F1
#
_cell.length_a   1.000
_cell.length_b   1.000
_cell.length_c   1.000
_cell.angle_alpha   90.00
_cell.angle_beta   90.00
_cell.angle_gamma   90.00
#
_symmetry.space_group_name_H-M   'P 1'
#
loop_
_entity.id
_entity.type
_entity.pdbx_description
1 polymer ?
#
loop_
_entity_poly.entity_id
_entity_poly.type
_entity_poly.pdbx_seq_one_letter_code
_entity_poly.pdbx_strand_id
1 'polypeptide(L)'
;MNIYSISSTPYYDNVKEEYKNIITINTRPNGPLSERIKMLQPQRISSFVGKSSKCIYAILAEKGTNELMDVANITELFNFLSRNNYQIDTSLTTMMHECEFNTNSTLICFIRWSSGT
;
A
#
# COMPACT_ATOMS: atom_id res chain seq x y z
N MET A 1 10.19 -15.39 -6.98
CA MET A 1 8.97 -14.63 -7.33
C MET A 1 8.26 -14.33 -6.03
N ASN A 2 8.01 -13.05 -5.72
CA ASN A 2 7.43 -12.65 -4.44
C ASN A 2 6.05 -12.05 -4.65
N ILE A 3 5.15 -12.32 -3.70
CA ILE A 3 3.77 -11.81 -3.69
C ILE A 3 3.68 -10.73 -2.61
N TYR A 4 3.06 -9.61 -2.95
CA TYR A 4 2.84 -8.49 -2.05
C TYR A 4 1.37 -8.11 -2.05
N SER A 5 0.84 -7.71 -0.89
CA SER A 5 -0.53 -7.21 -0.77
C SER A 5 -0.50 -5.68 -0.74
N ILE A 6 -1.29 -5.07 -1.62
CA ILE A 6 -1.56 -3.63 -1.63
C ILE A 6 -2.89 -3.40 -0.92
N SER A 7 -2.91 -2.48 0.03
CA SER A 7 -4.08 -2.16 0.83
C SER A 7 -4.30 -0.66 0.94
N SER A 8 -5.55 -0.27 1.15
CA SER A 8 -5.95 1.07 1.56
C SER A 8 -5.93 1.14 3.09
N THR A 9 -5.27 2.14 3.65
CA THR A 9 -5.22 2.36 5.11
C THR A 9 -5.59 3.80 5.43
N PRO A 10 -6.50 4.04 6.39
CA PRO A 10 -6.81 5.40 6.82
C PRO A 10 -5.59 6.03 7.50
N TYR A 11 -5.26 7.24 7.10
CA TYR A 11 -4.14 8.01 7.60
C TYR A 11 -4.57 9.45 7.86
N TYR A 12 -4.19 9.96 9.02
CA TYR A 12 -4.44 11.35 9.39
C TYR A 12 -3.26 12.22 8.93
N ASP A 13 -3.53 13.16 8.04
CA ASP A 13 -2.55 14.13 7.56
C ASP A 13 -2.53 15.34 8.50
N ASN A 14 -1.52 15.44 9.37
CA ASN A 14 -1.41 16.56 10.33
C ASN A 14 -1.22 17.92 9.66
N VAL A 15 -0.78 17.97 8.40
CA VAL A 15 -0.53 19.25 7.70
C VAL A 15 -1.83 19.80 7.14
N LYS A 16 -2.70 18.92 6.63
CA LYS A 16 -4.01 19.27 6.07
C LYS A 16 -5.17 19.11 7.06
N GLU A 17 -4.89 18.54 8.23
CA GLU A 17 -5.85 18.21 9.28
C GLU A 17 -7.03 17.34 8.81
N GLU A 18 -6.78 16.44 7.86
CA GLU A 18 -7.81 15.59 7.25
C GLU A 18 -7.46 14.10 7.29
N TYR A 19 -8.49 13.25 7.27
CA TYR A 19 -8.32 11.82 7.08
C TYR A 19 -8.34 11.50 5.59
N LYS A 20 -7.33 10.76 5.14
CA LYS A 20 -7.25 10.26 3.77
C LYS A 20 -6.90 8.78 3.75
N ASN A 21 -7.29 8.11 2.68
CA ASN A 21 -6.98 6.70 2.49
C ASN A 21 -5.69 6.59 1.68
N ILE A 22 -4.60 6.23 2.34
CA ILE A 22 -3.31 6.06 1.67
C ILE A 22 -3.13 4.62 1.21
N ILE A 23 -2.35 4.45 0.15
CA ILE A 23 -1.98 3.13 -0.35
C ILE A 23 -0.75 2.62 0.41
N THR A 24 -0.87 1.41 0.94
CA THR A 24 0.16 0.73 1.74
C THR A 24 0.49 -0.65 1.17
N ILE A 25 1.64 -1.18 1.57
CA ILE A 25 2.12 -2.52 1.19
C ILE A 25 2.56 -3.28 2.45
N ASN A 26 2.35 -4.60 2.48
CA ASN A 26 2.66 -5.42 3.65
C ASN A 26 4.15 -5.44 4.02
N THR A 27 5.03 -5.37 3.01
CA THR A 27 6.49 -5.43 3.18
C THR A 27 7.16 -4.56 2.12
N ARG A 28 8.43 -4.21 2.33
CA ARG A 28 9.22 -3.53 1.30
C ARG A 28 9.32 -4.43 0.06
N PRO A 29 8.78 -4.02 -1.10
CA PRO A 29 8.80 -4.82 -2.31
C PRO A 29 10.19 -4.81 -2.93
N ASN A 30 10.46 -5.79 -3.78
CA ASN A 30 11.60 -5.78 -4.67
C ASN A 30 11.27 -5.01 -5.96
N GLY A 31 12.30 -4.60 -6.69
CA GLY A 31 12.16 -3.92 -7.98
C GLY A 31 11.88 -2.41 -7.88
N PRO A 32 11.42 -1.78 -8.97
CA PRO A 32 11.24 -0.33 -9.08
C PRO A 32 10.30 0.27 -8.03
N LEU A 33 9.30 -0.48 -7.56
CA LEU A 33 8.37 -0.02 -6.53
C LEU A 33 9.07 0.29 -5.19
N SER A 34 10.21 -0.37 -4.92
CA SER A 34 10.98 -0.18 -3.68
C SER A 34 11.51 1.25 -3.49
N GLU A 35 11.66 2.01 -4.57
CA GLU A 35 12.10 3.41 -4.58
C GLU A 35 10.98 4.39 -4.24
N ARG A 36 9.72 3.93 -4.30
CA ARG A 36 8.52 4.70 -3.97
C ARG A 36 7.93 4.31 -2.62
N ILE A 37 8.68 3.59 -1.78
CA ILE A 37 8.21 3.21 -0.45
C ILE A 37 8.76 4.16 0.61
N LYS A 38 7.87 4.64 1.47
CA LYS A 38 8.19 5.39 2.67
C LYS A 38 7.69 4.62 3.89
N MET A 39 8.58 4.44 4.87
CA MET A 39 8.18 3.92 6.18
C MET A 39 7.55 5.04 6.99
N LEU A 40 6.35 4.79 7.50
CA LEU A 40 5.63 5.69 8.38
C LEU A 40 5.46 5.03 9.75
N GLN A 41 5.60 5.83 10.80
CA GLN A 41 5.13 5.41 12.10
C GLN A 41 3.60 5.47 12.09
N PRO A 42 2.90 4.39 12.48
CA PRO A 42 1.46 4.40 12.59
C PRO A 42 1.04 5.48 13.60
N GLN A 43 0.25 6.44 13.14
CA GLN A 43 -0.35 7.40 14.05
C GLN A 43 -1.49 6.74 14.82
N ARG A 44 -1.72 7.20 16.06
CA ARG A 44 -2.83 6.70 16.87
C ARG A 44 -4.13 7.18 16.23
N ILE A 45 -4.80 6.27 15.55
CA ILE A 45 -6.12 6.52 14.94
C ILE A 45 -7.19 6.69 16.04
N SER A 46 -6.91 6.21 17.26
CA SER A 46 -7.79 6.37 18.42
C SER A 46 -7.04 6.16 19.73
N SER A 47 -7.52 6.80 20.80
CA SER A 47 -7.09 6.59 22.18
C SER A 47 -7.18 5.14 22.63
N PHE A 48 -8.09 4.36 22.02
CA PHE A 48 -8.39 2.97 22.35
C PHE A 48 -7.52 1.94 21.63
N VAL A 49 -6.80 2.35 20.57
CA VAL A 49 -5.88 1.46 19.85
C VAL A 49 -4.50 1.59 20.49
N GLY A 50 -3.99 0.49 21.04
CA GLY A 50 -2.66 0.43 21.63
C GLY A 50 -1.57 0.86 20.64
N LYS A 51 -0.42 1.33 21.15
CA LYS A 51 0.71 1.70 20.30
C LYS A 51 1.14 0.50 19.46
N SER A 52 0.90 0.53 18.15
CA SER A 52 1.49 -0.43 17.23
C SER A 52 2.94 0.00 16.98
N SER A 53 3.89 -0.85 17.37
CA SER A 53 5.32 -0.64 17.09
C SER A 53 5.70 -0.95 15.63
N LYS A 54 4.75 -1.45 14.83
CA LYS A 54 4.99 -1.85 13.44
C LYS A 54 4.87 -0.64 12.51
N CYS A 55 5.97 -0.29 11.87
CA CYS A 55 5.98 0.71 10.81
C CYS A 55 5.10 0.26 9.63
N ILE A 56 4.42 1.22 9.02
CA ILE A 56 3.62 1.03 7.81
C ILE A 56 4.51 1.35 6.61
N TYR A 57 4.50 0.51 5.58
CA TYR A 57 5.12 0.84 4.29
C TYR A 57 4.07 1.51 3.40
N ALA A 58 4.16 2.84 3.27
CA ALA A 58 3.28 3.61 2.41
C ALA A 58 3.91 3.82 1.03
N ILE A 59 3.09 3.85 0.00
CA ILE A 59 3.50 4.13 -1.37
C ILE A 59 3.46 5.65 -1.61
N LEU A 60 4.50 6.19 -2.21
CA LEU A 60 4.61 7.60 -2.59
C LEU A 60 3.98 7.86 -3.95
N ALA A 61 3.35 9.03 -4.11
CA ALA A 61 2.73 9.47 -5.37
C ALA A 61 3.75 9.55 -6.51
N GLU A 62 4.98 9.95 -6.22
CA GLU A 62 6.09 9.96 -7.17
C GLU A 62 7.42 9.61 -6.49
N LYS A 63 8.43 9.23 -7.28
CA LYS A 63 9.77 8.98 -6.75
C LYS A 63 10.39 10.30 -6.28
N GLY A 64 10.88 10.33 -5.05
CA GLY A 64 11.59 11.49 -4.49
C GLY A 64 10.68 12.57 -3.91
N THR A 65 9.35 12.42 -3.99
CA THR A 65 8.42 13.29 -3.28
C THR A 65 8.15 12.73 -1.88
N ASN A 66 7.70 13.59 -0.96
CA ASN A 66 7.23 13.17 0.36
C ASN A 66 5.72 12.93 0.39
N GLU A 67 5.07 13.01 -0.76
CA GLU A 67 3.62 12.90 -0.92
C GLU A 67 3.19 11.43 -0.93
N LEU A 68 2.30 11.09 0.00
CA LEU A 68 1.71 9.77 0.08
C LEU A 68 0.66 9.61 -1.01
N MET A 69 0.65 8.45 -1.66
CA MET A 69 -0.33 8.12 -2.67
C MET A 69 -1.70 7.86 -2.02
N ASP A 70 -2.70 8.56 -2.52
CA ASP A 70 -4.11 8.36 -2.17
C ASP A 70 -4.76 7.32 -3.09
N VAL A 71 -5.77 6.62 -2.60
CA VAL A 71 -6.65 5.75 -3.39
C VAL A 71 -7.27 6.48 -4.58
N ALA A 72 -7.51 7.79 -4.50
CA ALA A 72 -8.01 8.59 -5.62
C ALA A 72 -7.11 8.50 -6.88
N ASN A 73 -5.80 8.34 -6.71
CA ASN A 73 -4.81 8.29 -7.80
C ASN A 73 -4.31 6.85 -8.08
N ILE A 74 -5.07 5.83 -7.68
CA ILE A 74 -4.67 4.42 -7.83
C ILE A 74 -4.38 4.01 -9.27
N THR A 75 -5.03 4.63 -10.25
CA THR A 75 -4.79 4.36 -11.69
C THR A 75 -3.33 4.59 -12.07
N GLU A 76 -2.68 5.61 -11.49
CA GLU A 76 -1.26 5.89 -11.73
C GLU A 76 -0.37 4.79 -11.19
N LEU A 77 -0.75 4.18 -10.06
CA LEU A 77 -0.06 3.03 -9.51
C LEU A 77 -0.16 1.83 -10.45
N PHE A 78 -1.34 1.51 -10.94
CA PHE A 78 -1.53 0.38 -11.87
C PHE A 78 -0.75 0.58 -13.17
N ASN A 79 -0.73 1.80 -13.70
CA ASN A 79 0.10 2.14 -14.86
C ASN A 79 1.59 1.95 -14.57
N PHE A 80 2.07 2.41 -13.41
CA PHE A 80 3.46 2.21 -12.99
C PHE A 80 3.80 0.72 -12.85
N LEU A 81 2.93 -0.06 -12.19
CA LEU A 81 3.12 -1.50 -11.99
C LEU A 81 3.21 -2.23 -13.34
N SER A 82 2.30 -1.92 -14.25
CA SER A 82 2.25 -2.52 -15.60
C SER A 82 3.52 -2.21 -16.41
N ARG A 83 4.03 -0.97 -16.35
CA ARG A 83 5.27 -0.55 -17.03
C ARG A 83 6.53 -1.21 -16.47
N ASN A 84 6.50 -1.64 -15.20
CA ASN A 84 7.65 -2.21 -14.50
C ASN A 84 7.55 -3.72 -14.29
N ASN A 85 6.75 -4.40 -15.11
CA ASN A 85 6.57 -5.86 -15.12
C ASN A 85 6.06 -6.45 -13.80
N TYR A 86 5.29 -5.69 -13.03
CA TYR A 86 4.52 -6.24 -11.92
C TYR A 86 3.24 -6.89 -12.47
N GLN A 87 2.94 -8.09 -12.03
CA GLN A 87 1.71 -8.80 -12.39
C GLN A 87 0.67 -8.59 -11.30
N ILE A 88 -0.52 -8.10 -11.65
CA ILE A 88 -1.65 -7.99 -10.73
C ILE A 88 -2.35 -9.35 -10.67
N ASP A 89 -2.46 -9.91 -9.48
CA ASP A 89 -3.02 -11.25 -9.24
C ASP A 89 -4.49 -11.14 -8.87
N THR A 90 -5.36 -11.15 -9.88
CA THR A 90 -6.80 -11.03 -9.71
C THR A 90 -7.40 -12.25 -9.02
N SER A 91 -6.93 -13.46 -9.33
CA SER A 91 -7.43 -14.70 -8.72
C SER A 91 -7.24 -14.72 -7.20
N LEU A 92 -6.03 -14.42 -6.71
CA LEU A 92 -5.78 -14.36 -5.27
C LEU A 92 -6.53 -13.20 -4.61
N THR A 93 -6.68 -12.08 -5.33
CA THR A 93 -7.44 -10.92 -4.85
C THR A 93 -8.93 -11.29 -4.66
N THR A 94 -9.56 -11.94 -5.64
CA THR A 94 -10.95 -12.40 -5.56
C THR A 94 -11.14 -13.39 -4.41
N MET A 95 -10.28 -14.41 -4.29
CA MET A 95 -10.36 -15.41 -3.21
C MET A 95 -10.31 -14.74 -1.82
N MET A 96 -9.50 -13.69 -1.67
CA MET A 96 -9.37 -13.01 -0.39
C MET A 96 -10.55 -12.08 -0.09
N HIS A 97 -11.20 -11.50 -1.11
CA HIS A 97 -12.43 -10.74 -0.90
C HIS A 97 -13.61 -11.62 -0.48
N GLU A 98 -13.64 -12.88 -0.92
CA GLU A 98 -14.63 -13.87 -0.48
C GLU A 98 -14.40 -14.34 0.96
N CYS A 99 -13.14 -14.31 1.43
CA CYS A 99 -12.80 -14.56 2.82
C CYS A 99 -13.00 -13.26 3.62
N GLU A 100 -14.20 -13.02 4.16
CA GLU A 100 -14.53 -11.83 4.97
C GLU A 100 -13.52 -11.59 6.12
N PHE A 101 -12.43 -10.87 5.85
CA PHE A 101 -11.35 -10.62 6.79
C PHE A 101 -11.49 -9.22 7.38
N ASN A 102 -11.79 -9.14 8.67
CA ASN A 102 -11.94 -7.87 9.38
C ASN A 102 -10.56 -7.31 9.74
N THR A 103 -9.93 -6.59 8.81
CA THR A 103 -8.68 -5.86 9.05
C THR A 103 -8.91 -4.36 8.99
N ASN A 104 -8.09 -3.59 9.71
CA ASN A 104 -8.14 -2.11 9.71
C ASN A 104 -7.72 -1.48 8.36
N SER A 105 -7.43 -2.30 7.36
CA SER A 105 -6.99 -1.89 6.03
C SER A 105 -7.79 -2.66 4.98
N THR A 106 -8.31 -1.98 3.97
CA THR A 106 -9.05 -2.64 2.89
C THR A 106 -8.06 -3.18 1.86
N LEU A 107 -8.05 -4.49 1.63
CA LEU A 107 -7.25 -5.08 0.54
C LEU A 107 -7.69 -4.47 -0.80
N ILE A 108 -6.73 -4.03 -1.60
CA ILE A 108 -6.94 -3.55 -2.97
C ILE A 108 -6.63 -4.68 -3.95
N CYS A 109 -5.41 -5.21 -3.89
CA CYS A 109 -4.97 -6.29 -4.77
C CYS A 109 -3.70 -6.97 -4.27
N PHE A 110 -3.42 -8.15 -4.81
CA PHE A 110 -2.11 -8.75 -4.75
C PHE A 110 -1.31 -8.46 -6.01
N ILE A 111 -0.01 -8.21 -5.85
CA ILE A 111 0.94 -8.04 -6.95
C ILE A 111 2.06 -9.05 -6.84
N ARG A 112 2.58 -9.50 -7.99
CA ARG A 112 3.73 -10.41 -8.09
C ARG A 112 4.87 -9.73 -8.82
N TRP A 113 6.08 -9.98 -8.35
CA TRP A 113 7.29 -9.51 -9.03
C TRP A 113 8.38 -10.58 -9.06
N SER A 114 9.05 -10.66 -10.21
CA SER A 114 10.27 -11.43 -10.42
C SER A 114 11.32 -10.53 -11.05
N SER A 115 12.53 -10.53 -10.48
CA SER A 115 13.71 -10.10 -11.21
C SER A 115 13.84 -11.03 -12.41
N GLY A 116 13.60 -10.54 -13.62
CA GLY A 116 13.75 -11.34 -14.83
C GLY A 116 15.12 -12.03 -14.83
N THR A 117 15.12 -13.33 -15.08
CA THR A 117 16.31 -14.02 -15.61
C THR A 117 16.55 -13.58 -17.04
#